data_AF-A0A957AVZ7-F1
#
_entry.id   AF-A0A957AVZ7-F1
#
_cell.length_a   1.000
_cell.length_b   1.000
_cell.length_c   1.000
_cell.angle_alpha   90.00
_cell.angle_beta   90.00
_cell.angle_gamma   90.00
#
_symmetry.space_group_name_H-M   'P 1'
#
loop_
_entity.id
_entity.type
_entity.pdbx_description
1 polymer ?
#
loop_
_entity_poly.entity_id
_entity_poly.type
_entity_poly.pdbx_seq_one_letter_code
_entity_poly.pdbx_strand_id
1 'polypeptide(L)'
;MKDAKLFFRYTKMIFVGCFWIFILLLMPGCSPIETQSMQNEPTEDAELVTSVPTVTEVLINPTDIRASVTTQYSEPTPTLNSSPTPIIITSDKPTPIPVATLTLAERQVLFSELMATNGGCDLPCWWSIELGESLDRINQKFIDLGMPWLIIEESHKVESDQMGVFNAGYIDEDETRPTYRLRVYTEFHELDNAVDYIYVQVDRPNSDQGQQEFIRDWEKHYLSSFLQRYGKPTQVYFRHRSIADVMDPPQFSVSLLYREKGLTITYHIKGVWLDDQSGMAKLCLDMENAQAIELSLFNPDNFDIWGYQFAPYHDELYEPLTWETEVGTTLDAFYETYQNPENLDCLSIGLD
;
A
#
# COMPACT_ATOMS: atom_id res chain seq x y z
N MET A 1 -15.42 -11.76 -24.98
CA MET A 1 -14.18 -12.14 -24.26
C MET A 1 -14.37 -12.22 -22.73
N LYS A 2 -15.33 -11.50 -22.13
CA LYS A 2 -15.74 -11.65 -20.72
C LYS A 2 -16.32 -13.05 -20.39
N ASP A 3 -17.05 -13.69 -21.31
CA ASP A 3 -17.65 -15.02 -21.08
C ASP A 3 -16.64 -16.18 -21.06
N ALA A 4 -15.48 -16.03 -21.68
CA ALA A 4 -14.44 -17.06 -21.69
C ALA A 4 -13.72 -17.18 -20.33
N LYS A 5 -13.60 -16.06 -19.59
CA LYS A 5 -13.02 -16.04 -18.23
C LYS A 5 -13.94 -16.74 -17.22
N LEU A 6 -15.27 -16.64 -17.38
CA LEU A 6 -16.24 -17.34 -16.53
C LEU A 6 -16.21 -18.86 -16.75
N PHE A 7 -16.01 -19.30 -17.99
CA PHE A 7 -15.94 -20.73 -18.35
C PHE A 7 -14.71 -21.44 -17.74
N PHE A 8 -13.56 -20.76 -17.67
CA PHE A 8 -12.34 -21.31 -17.07
C PHE A 8 -12.43 -21.44 -15.53
N ARG A 9 -13.21 -20.57 -14.87
CA ARG A 9 -13.46 -20.65 -13.42
C ARG A 9 -14.33 -21.85 -13.04
N TYR A 10 -15.35 -22.14 -13.84
CA TYR A 10 -16.24 -23.29 -13.59
C TYR A 10 -15.56 -24.66 -13.82
N THR A 11 -14.65 -24.77 -14.79
CA THR A 11 -13.96 -26.05 -15.08
C THR A 11 -12.92 -26.40 -14.01
N LYS A 12 -12.24 -25.41 -13.40
CA LYS A 12 -11.33 -25.65 -12.28
C LYS A 12 -12.07 -26.12 -11.02
N MET A 13 -13.23 -25.53 -10.69
CA MET A 13 -14.01 -25.96 -9.51
C MET A 13 -14.50 -27.41 -9.61
N ILE A 14 -14.94 -27.85 -10.80
CA ILE A 14 -15.42 -29.22 -10.99
C ILE A 14 -14.27 -30.24 -10.80
N PHE A 15 -13.06 -29.93 -11.28
CA PHE A 15 -11.91 -30.82 -11.15
C PHE A 15 -11.42 -30.95 -9.70
N VAL A 16 -11.41 -29.86 -8.93
CA VAL A 16 -11.01 -29.88 -7.51
C VAL A 16 -12.05 -30.61 -6.66
N GLY A 17 -13.35 -30.38 -6.91
CA GLY A 17 -14.42 -31.08 -6.20
C GLY A 17 -14.42 -32.60 -6.41
N CYS A 18 -14.18 -33.07 -7.64
CA CYS A 18 -14.11 -34.50 -7.93
C CYS A 18 -12.88 -35.19 -7.29
N PHE A 19 -11.77 -34.47 -7.14
CA PHE A 19 -10.54 -35.02 -6.55
C PHE A 19 -10.67 -35.23 -5.02
N TRP A 20 -11.33 -34.31 -4.31
CA TRP A 20 -11.58 -34.43 -2.87
C TRP A 20 -12.56 -35.56 -2.52
N ILE A 21 -13.58 -35.80 -3.36
CA ILE A 21 -14.50 -36.93 -3.17
C ILE A 21 -13.77 -38.27 -3.29
N PHE A 22 -12.75 -38.36 -4.16
CA PHE A 22 -11.94 -39.57 -4.30
C PHE A 22 -11.00 -39.81 -3.10
N ILE A 23 -10.49 -38.75 -2.48
CA ILE A 23 -9.62 -38.84 -1.29
C ILE A 23 -10.42 -39.25 -0.04
N LEU A 24 -11.64 -38.75 0.12
CA LEU A 24 -12.51 -39.10 1.25
C LEU A 24 -12.97 -40.57 1.25
N LEU A 25 -12.95 -41.25 0.10
CA LEU A 25 -13.35 -42.66 -0.01
C LEU A 25 -12.20 -43.67 0.23
N LEU A 26 -10.96 -43.21 0.41
CA LEU A 26 -9.78 -44.09 0.52
C LEU A 26 -9.07 -44.09 1.88
N MET A 27 -9.60 -43.40 2.89
CA MET A 27 -9.01 -43.40 4.24
C MET A 27 -9.62 -44.54 5.11
N PRO A 28 -8.89 -45.63 5.41
CA PRO A 28 -9.32 -46.61 6.40
C PRO A 28 -9.32 -45.99 7.81
N GLY A 29 -10.39 -46.24 8.55
CA GLY A 29 -10.71 -45.58 9.82
C GLY A 29 -9.68 -45.79 10.93
N CYS A 30 -9.18 -44.69 11.49
CA CYS A 30 -8.55 -44.64 12.80
C CYS A 30 -9.63 -44.39 13.87
N SER A 31 -9.66 -45.27 14.87
CA SER A 31 -10.53 -45.15 16.05
C SER A 31 -10.14 -43.94 16.92
N PRO A 32 -11.10 -43.35 17.66
CA PRO A 32 -10.85 -42.18 18.49
C PRO A 32 -10.06 -42.53 19.76
N ILE A 33 -9.05 -41.71 20.06
CA ILE A 33 -8.30 -41.75 21.31
C ILE A 33 -9.08 -40.95 22.36
N GLU A 34 -9.33 -41.62 23.48
CA GLU A 34 -10.04 -41.15 24.66
C GLU A 34 -9.25 -40.03 25.37
N THR A 35 -9.77 -38.80 25.32
CA THR A 35 -9.16 -37.64 25.99
C THR A 35 -9.65 -37.58 27.45
N GLN A 36 -8.73 -37.76 28.39
CA GLN A 36 -9.00 -37.59 29.81
C GLN A 36 -9.16 -36.12 30.17
N SER A 37 -10.32 -35.81 30.73
CA SER A 37 -10.70 -34.56 31.38
C SER A 37 -9.89 -34.36 32.67
N MET A 38 -9.18 -33.23 32.78
CA MET A 38 -8.83 -32.65 34.08
C MET A 38 -9.62 -31.36 34.30
N GLN A 39 -10.66 -31.50 35.12
CA GLN A 39 -11.28 -30.42 35.89
C GLN A 39 -10.24 -29.78 36.81
N ASN A 40 -10.19 -28.45 36.84
CA ASN A 40 -9.94 -27.65 38.05
C ASN A 40 -10.48 -26.22 37.84
N GLU A 41 -11.64 -25.97 38.44
CA GLU A 41 -12.11 -24.69 38.99
C GLU A 41 -11.80 -24.71 40.52
N PRO A 42 -11.90 -23.63 41.32
CA PRO A 42 -12.54 -22.33 41.05
C PRO A 42 -11.86 -21.08 41.64
N THR A 43 -12.56 -19.94 41.47
CA THR A 43 -12.64 -18.77 42.39
C THR A 43 -11.63 -17.65 42.14
N GLU A 44 -12.08 -16.43 41.81
CA GLU A 44 -12.53 -15.43 42.81
C GLU A 44 -12.95 -14.13 42.10
N ASP A 45 -14.11 -13.61 42.52
CA ASP A 45 -14.75 -12.40 42.01
C ASP A 45 -13.96 -11.13 42.35
N ALA A 46 -13.80 -10.24 41.37
CA ALA A 46 -13.41 -8.86 41.60
C ALA A 46 -14.36 -7.92 40.84
N GLU A 47 -15.33 -7.40 41.58
CA GLU A 47 -16.19 -6.28 41.24
C GLU A 47 -15.36 -4.99 41.18
N LEU A 48 -15.34 -4.27 40.04
CA LEU A 48 -14.93 -2.86 40.04
C LEU A 48 -15.77 -2.00 39.08
N VAL A 49 -16.67 -1.28 39.74
CA VAL A 49 -17.41 -0.06 39.39
C VAL A 49 -16.86 0.72 38.19
N THR A 50 -17.66 0.78 37.11
CA THR A 50 -17.47 1.71 35.99
C THR A 50 -18.44 2.88 36.15
N SER A 51 -17.91 4.11 36.20
CA SER A 51 -18.72 5.34 36.17
C SER A 51 -18.62 5.99 34.79
N VAL A 52 -19.76 6.17 34.13
CA VAL A 52 -19.89 6.72 32.78
C VAL A 52 -20.21 8.22 32.87
N PRO A 53 -19.39 9.12 32.29
CA PRO A 53 -19.78 10.52 32.16
C PRO A 53 -20.79 10.72 31.02
N THR A 54 -21.91 11.37 31.34
CA THR A 54 -22.94 11.79 30.39
C THR A 54 -22.47 13.03 29.64
N VAL A 55 -22.21 12.91 28.34
CA VAL A 55 -21.89 14.04 27.46
C VAL A 55 -23.19 14.55 26.84
N THR A 56 -23.46 15.83 27.04
CA THR A 56 -24.62 16.55 26.47
C THR A 56 -24.24 17.04 25.08
N GLU A 57 -24.88 16.50 24.03
CA GLU A 57 -24.72 17.00 22.66
C GLU A 57 -25.44 18.35 22.48
N VAL A 58 -24.68 19.34 22.02
CA VAL A 58 -25.19 20.65 21.61
C VAL A 58 -25.47 20.59 20.11
N LEU A 59 -26.76 20.67 19.76
CA LEU A 59 -27.27 20.72 18.39
C LEU A 59 -26.97 22.09 17.77
N ILE A 60 -26.06 22.15 16.79
CA ILE A 60 -25.81 23.35 15.98
C ILE A 60 -26.44 23.14 14.61
N ASN A 61 -27.46 23.95 14.30
CA ASN A 61 -28.24 23.91 13.07
C ASN A 61 -27.56 24.75 11.97
N PRO A 62 -27.12 24.19 10.82
CA PRO A 62 -26.55 24.98 9.74
C PRO A 62 -27.66 25.64 8.91
N THR A 63 -27.62 26.98 8.84
CA THR A 63 -28.47 27.78 7.95
C THR A 63 -27.86 27.79 6.55
N ASP A 64 -28.59 27.21 5.60
CA ASP A 64 -28.26 27.11 4.18
C ASP A 64 -28.54 28.46 3.47
N ILE A 65 -27.49 29.08 2.91
CA ILE A 65 -27.60 30.29 2.08
C ILE A 65 -27.20 29.91 0.65
N ARG A 66 -28.18 29.53 -0.15
CA ARG A 66 -28.02 29.29 -1.59
C ARG A 66 -28.22 30.59 -2.37
N ALA A 67 -27.13 31.17 -2.86
CA ALA A 67 -27.16 32.27 -3.82
C ALA A 67 -27.26 31.72 -5.26
N SER A 68 -28.36 32.01 -5.94
CA SER A 68 -28.56 31.68 -7.35
C SER A 68 -27.88 32.71 -8.26
N VAL A 69 -26.80 32.31 -8.92
CA VAL A 69 -26.15 33.11 -9.97
C VAL A 69 -26.90 32.89 -11.29
N THR A 70 -27.46 33.96 -11.84
CA THR A 70 -28.15 33.99 -13.14
C THR A 70 -27.12 34.26 -14.24
N THR A 71 -26.89 33.29 -15.12
CA THR A 71 -26.07 33.44 -16.32
C THR A 71 -26.93 33.97 -17.48
N GLN A 72 -26.58 35.15 -18.00
CA GLN A 72 -27.17 35.72 -19.21
C GLN A 72 -26.60 35.04 -20.46
N TYR A 73 -27.48 34.45 -21.26
CA TYR A 73 -27.17 33.85 -22.56
C TYR A 73 -27.17 34.94 -23.63
N SER A 74 -26.05 35.10 -24.33
CA SER A 74 -25.92 36.01 -25.48
C SER A 74 -26.11 35.21 -26.77
N GLU A 75 -27.09 35.62 -27.57
CA GLU A 75 -27.49 35.00 -28.83
C GLU A 75 -26.47 35.29 -29.94
N PRO A 76 -25.96 34.27 -30.66
CA PRO A 76 -24.96 34.48 -31.69
C PRO A 76 -25.57 35.01 -33.00
N THR A 77 -25.00 36.12 -33.49
CA THR A 77 -25.28 36.73 -34.79
C THR A 77 -24.94 35.79 -35.95
N PRO A 78 -25.82 35.65 -36.97
CA PRO A 78 -25.55 34.82 -38.13
C PRO A 78 -24.49 35.45 -39.05
N THR A 79 -23.36 34.77 -39.21
CA THR A 79 -22.26 35.17 -40.09
C THR A 79 -22.50 34.65 -41.51
N LEU A 80 -22.38 35.54 -42.49
CA LEU A 80 -22.53 35.26 -43.92
C LEU A 80 -21.46 34.28 -44.42
N ASN A 81 -21.94 33.21 -45.05
CA ASN A 81 -21.16 32.11 -45.59
C ASN A 81 -20.48 32.52 -46.91
N SER A 82 -19.18 32.79 -46.87
CA SER A 82 -18.36 33.03 -48.06
C SER A 82 -17.89 31.72 -48.68
N SER A 83 -18.10 31.59 -49.99
CA SER A 83 -17.75 30.46 -50.86
C SER A 83 -16.32 29.93 -50.64
N PRO A 84 -16.09 28.60 -50.55
CA PRO A 84 -14.78 28.02 -50.29
C PRO A 84 -13.87 28.14 -51.52
N THR A 85 -12.78 28.89 -51.36
CA THR A 85 -11.61 28.80 -52.22
C THR A 85 -10.94 27.44 -51.97
N PRO A 86 -10.53 26.68 -53.00
CA PRO A 86 -9.83 25.40 -52.80
C PRO A 86 -8.50 25.64 -52.06
N ILE A 87 -8.48 25.31 -50.76
CA ILE A 87 -7.28 25.32 -49.93
C ILE A 87 -6.49 24.07 -50.28
N ILE A 88 -5.29 24.27 -50.84
CA ILE A 88 -4.29 23.21 -50.96
C ILE A 88 -3.82 22.93 -49.52
N ILE A 89 -4.34 21.85 -48.92
CA ILE A 89 -3.90 21.39 -47.60
C ILE A 89 -2.51 20.76 -47.80
N THR A 90 -1.45 21.55 -47.72
CA THR A 90 -0.14 21.02 -47.39
C THR A 90 -0.27 20.40 -46.00
N SER A 91 -0.30 19.08 -45.97
CA SER A 91 -0.28 18.29 -44.74
C SER A 91 1.09 18.48 -44.08
N ASP A 92 1.25 19.60 -43.40
CA ASP A 92 2.38 19.87 -42.52
C ASP A 92 2.22 18.91 -41.33
N LYS A 93 2.72 17.69 -41.49
CA LYS A 93 2.85 16.74 -40.40
C LYS A 93 3.67 17.46 -39.33
N PRO A 94 3.09 17.79 -38.15
CA PRO A 94 3.83 18.52 -37.14
C PRO A 94 5.09 17.73 -36.80
N THR A 95 6.24 18.37 -36.97
CA THR A 95 7.52 17.80 -36.55
C THR A 95 7.41 17.60 -35.04
N PRO A 96 7.58 16.37 -34.51
CA PRO A 96 7.50 16.14 -33.09
C PRO A 96 8.52 17.03 -32.38
N ILE A 97 8.05 17.86 -31.45
CA ILE A 97 8.93 18.68 -30.61
C ILE A 97 9.69 17.71 -29.71
N PRO A 98 11.04 17.72 -29.70
CA PRO A 98 11.80 16.85 -28.81
C PRO A 98 11.44 17.18 -27.36
N VAL A 99 11.00 16.18 -26.61
CA VAL A 99 10.80 16.29 -25.16
C VAL A 99 12.18 16.50 -24.53
N ALA A 100 12.33 17.54 -23.71
CA ALA A 100 13.58 17.80 -23.02
C ALA A 100 13.90 16.63 -22.08
N THR A 101 14.96 15.89 -22.38
CA THR A 101 15.44 14.80 -21.52
C THR A 101 16.32 15.38 -20.43
N LEU A 102 15.94 15.16 -19.17
CA LEU A 102 16.77 15.56 -18.02
C LEU A 102 18.12 14.82 -18.04
N THR A 103 19.19 15.54 -17.69
CA THR A 103 20.49 14.95 -17.37
C THR A 103 20.40 14.05 -16.13
N LEU A 104 21.41 13.22 -15.88
CA LEU A 104 21.43 12.37 -14.68
C LEU A 104 21.38 13.20 -13.38
N ALA A 105 22.16 14.28 -13.31
CA ALA A 105 22.19 15.18 -12.16
C ALA A 105 20.83 15.85 -11.93
N GLU A 106 20.18 16.36 -12.98
CA GLU A 106 18.84 16.96 -12.87
C GLU A 106 17.80 15.93 -12.40
N ARG A 107 17.87 14.69 -12.88
CA ARG A 107 16.98 13.61 -12.42
C ARG A 107 17.16 13.29 -10.95
N GLN A 108 18.39 13.22 -10.46
CA GLN A 108 18.66 12.96 -9.04
C GLN A 108 18.18 14.11 -8.14
N VAL A 109 18.33 15.37 -8.59
CA VAL A 109 17.81 16.55 -7.89
C VAL A 109 16.28 16.49 -7.84
N LEU A 110 15.63 16.26 -8.97
CA LEU A 110 14.16 16.14 -9.04
C LEU A 110 13.65 15.00 -8.15
N PHE A 111 14.28 13.82 -8.21
CA PHE A 111 13.89 12.69 -7.37
C PHE A 111 14.02 13.00 -5.88
N SER A 112 15.14 13.63 -5.48
CA SER A 112 15.33 14.06 -4.08
C SER A 112 14.27 15.08 -3.64
N GLU A 113 13.90 16.02 -4.50
CA GLU A 113 12.83 16.98 -4.24
C GLU A 113 11.46 16.30 -4.10
N LEU A 114 11.13 15.35 -4.97
CA LEU A 114 9.91 14.56 -4.91
C LEU A 114 9.85 13.74 -3.61
N MET A 115 10.94 13.10 -3.21
CA MET A 115 11.03 12.37 -1.94
C MET A 115 10.85 13.30 -0.74
N ALA A 116 11.51 14.46 -0.73
CA ALA A 116 11.42 15.41 0.38
C ALA A 116 10.00 16.01 0.50
N THR A 117 9.43 16.46 -0.61
CA THR A 117 8.20 17.27 -0.62
C THR A 117 6.93 16.47 -0.88
N ASN A 118 7.04 15.22 -1.34
CA ASN A 118 5.93 14.43 -1.89
C ASN A 118 5.16 15.19 -3.01
N GLY A 119 5.84 16.08 -3.74
CA GLY A 119 5.17 16.96 -4.70
C GLY A 119 4.20 17.96 -4.06
N GLY A 120 4.44 18.34 -2.80
CA GLY A 120 3.65 19.34 -2.09
C GLY A 120 2.27 18.88 -1.61
N CYS A 121 2.03 17.57 -1.50
CA CYS A 121 0.78 17.03 -0.95
C CYS A 121 1.05 15.93 0.08
N ASP A 122 0.04 15.62 0.88
CA ASP A 122 0.10 14.61 1.94
C ASP A 122 -0.57 13.30 1.47
N LEU A 123 -0.24 12.18 2.13
CA LEU A 123 -0.90 10.90 1.82
C LEU A 123 -2.42 11.05 2.01
N PRO A 124 -3.26 10.47 1.13
CA PRO A 124 -2.95 9.39 0.18
C PRO A 124 -2.49 9.84 -1.23
N CYS A 125 -1.97 11.06 -1.40
CA CYS A 125 -1.29 11.40 -2.66
C CYS A 125 0.13 10.83 -2.72
N TRP A 126 0.65 10.62 -3.93
CA TRP A 126 2.07 10.28 -4.14
C TRP A 126 2.67 11.17 -5.23
N TRP A 127 3.64 12.02 -4.89
CA TRP A 127 4.29 12.94 -5.83
C TRP A 127 3.29 13.79 -6.65
N SER A 128 2.35 14.43 -5.96
CA SER A 128 1.23 15.19 -6.57
C SER A 128 0.26 14.36 -7.43
N ILE A 129 0.30 13.04 -7.38
CA ILE A 129 -0.68 12.16 -8.02
C ILE A 129 -1.75 11.83 -6.99
N GLU A 130 -2.99 12.18 -7.30
CA GLU A 130 -4.17 11.91 -6.48
C GLU A 130 -4.92 10.70 -7.03
N LEU A 131 -5.61 10.00 -6.12
CA LEU A 131 -6.62 9.02 -6.50
C LEU A 131 -7.73 9.70 -7.33
N GLY A 132 -8.29 9.00 -8.30
CA GLY A 132 -9.30 9.50 -9.23
C GLY A 132 -8.73 10.07 -10.54
N GLU A 133 -7.41 10.23 -10.67
CA GLU A 133 -6.79 10.65 -11.93
C GLU A 133 -6.66 9.51 -12.93
N SER A 134 -6.79 9.76 -14.24
CA SER A 134 -6.51 8.75 -15.26
C SER A 134 -5.01 8.54 -15.45
N LEU A 135 -4.61 7.34 -15.88
CA LEU A 135 -3.23 7.00 -16.24
C LEU A 135 -2.67 7.91 -17.33
N ASP A 136 -3.49 8.35 -18.28
CA ASP A 136 -3.08 9.31 -19.31
C ASP A 136 -2.65 10.65 -18.70
N ARG A 137 -3.40 11.15 -17.71
CA ARG A 137 -3.06 12.38 -17.01
C ARG A 137 -1.78 12.22 -16.18
N ILE A 138 -1.63 11.08 -15.52
CA ILE A 138 -0.43 10.75 -14.74
C ILE A 138 0.80 10.64 -15.66
N ASN A 139 0.66 9.98 -16.80
CA ASN A 139 1.71 9.89 -17.82
C ASN A 139 2.14 11.29 -18.28
N GLN A 140 1.18 12.18 -18.55
CA GLN A 140 1.49 13.56 -18.93
C GLN A 140 2.25 14.31 -17.85
N LYS A 141 1.87 14.16 -16.57
CA LYS A 141 2.64 14.74 -15.44
C LYS A 141 4.08 14.25 -15.44
N PHE A 142 4.31 12.95 -15.63
CA PHE A 142 5.66 12.40 -15.70
C PHE A 142 6.45 12.90 -16.93
N ILE A 143 5.80 13.05 -18.08
CA ILE A 143 6.40 13.66 -19.28
C ILE A 143 6.80 15.11 -19.02
N ASP A 144 5.93 15.89 -18.37
CA ASP A 144 6.17 17.31 -18.04
C ASP A 144 7.33 17.46 -17.05
N LEU A 145 7.53 16.45 -16.19
CA LEU A 145 8.69 16.33 -15.29
C LEU A 145 9.96 15.82 -15.99
N GLY A 146 9.92 15.54 -17.29
CA GLY A 146 11.07 15.00 -18.04
C GLY A 146 11.40 13.53 -17.71
N MET A 147 10.41 12.78 -17.21
CA MET A 147 10.50 11.36 -16.84
C MET A 147 9.49 10.50 -17.65
N PRO A 148 9.61 10.39 -18.98
CA PRO A 148 8.63 9.71 -19.84
C PRO A 148 8.72 8.17 -19.75
N TRP A 149 8.73 7.61 -18.54
CA TRP A 149 9.00 6.20 -18.26
C TRP A 149 7.86 5.48 -17.56
N LEU A 150 6.69 6.10 -17.47
CA LEU A 150 5.49 5.38 -17.04
C LEU A 150 5.16 4.34 -18.10
N ILE A 151 5.18 3.07 -17.70
CA ILE A 151 4.79 1.95 -18.55
C ILE A 151 3.34 1.63 -18.24
N ILE A 152 2.44 1.79 -19.21
CA ILE A 152 1.03 1.41 -19.06
C ILE A 152 0.86 0.02 -19.65
N GLU A 153 0.38 -0.93 -18.84
CA GLU A 153 0.16 -2.33 -19.21
C GLU A 153 -1.19 -2.85 -18.67
N GLU A 154 -1.60 -4.04 -19.10
CA GLU A 154 -2.78 -4.71 -18.54
C GLU A 154 -2.52 -5.08 -17.08
N SER A 155 -3.45 -4.77 -16.18
CA SER A 155 -3.24 -5.12 -14.78
C SER A 155 -3.29 -6.64 -14.58
N HIS A 156 -2.36 -7.16 -13.77
CA HIS A 156 -2.45 -8.53 -13.28
C HIS A 156 -3.53 -8.72 -12.20
N LYS A 157 -4.03 -7.62 -11.63
CA LYS A 157 -5.09 -7.66 -10.61
C LYS A 157 -6.43 -7.82 -11.31
N VAL A 158 -7.27 -8.72 -10.78
CA VAL A 158 -8.52 -9.12 -11.43
C VAL A 158 -9.52 -7.95 -11.50
N GLU A 159 -9.40 -7.02 -10.56
CA GLU A 159 -10.28 -5.89 -10.34
C GLU A 159 -9.91 -4.66 -11.17
N SER A 160 -8.73 -4.64 -11.78
CA SER A 160 -8.22 -3.49 -12.53
C SER A 160 -8.02 -3.85 -14.00
N ASP A 161 -8.39 -2.94 -14.90
CA ASP A 161 -8.22 -3.14 -16.34
C ASP A 161 -6.79 -2.76 -16.78
N GLN A 162 -6.23 -1.68 -16.23
CA GLN A 162 -4.92 -1.15 -16.60
C GLN A 162 -4.08 -0.78 -15.37
N MET A 163 -2.77 -0.91 -15.54
CA MET A 163 -1.78 -0.55 -14.54
C MET A 163 -0.69 0.32 -15.14
N GLY A 164 -0.38 1.44 -14.50
CA GLY A 164 0.84 2.21 -14.75
C GLY A 164 1.94 1.74 -13.82
N VAL A 165 3.13 1.45 -14.35
CA VAL A 165 4.31 1.07 -13.56
C VAL A 165 5.40 2.10 -13.75
N PHE A 166 5.99 2.53 -12.66
CA PHE A 166 7.06 3.51 -12.64
C PHE A 166 8.19 3.08 -11.71
N ASN A 167 9.42 3.39 -12.14
CA ASN A 167 10.63 3.15 -11.38
C ASN A 167 11.44 4.42 -11.34
N ALA A 168 11.70 4.93 -10.14
CA ALA A 168 12.63 6.02 -9.94
C ALA A 168 13.60 5.71 -8.81
N GLY A 169 14.66 6.49 -8.72
CA GLY A 169 15.70 6.22 -7.74
C GLY A 169 16.99 6.96 -7.99
N TYR A 170 17.91 6.80 -7.05
CA TYR A 170 19.29 7.23 -7.23
C TYR A 170 20.02 6.21 -8.09
N ILE A 171 20.47 6.63 -9.27
CA ILE A 171 21.19 5.77 -10.21
C ILE A 171 22.70 6.02 -10.04
N ASP A 172 23.52 4.97 -10.14
CA ASP A 172 24.98 5.10 -10.20
C ASP A 172 25.44 5.58 -11.59
N GLU A 173 26.50 6.37 -11.67
CA GLU A 173 26.97 6.96 -12.93
C GLU A 173 27.67 5.96 -13.86
N ASP A 174 27.79 4.68 -13.49
CA ASP A 174 28.36 3.66 -14.37
C ASP A 174 27.48 3.48 -15.62
N GLU A 175 27.93 4.12 -16.70
CA GLU A 175 27.27 4.18 -18.01
C GLU A 175 26.99 2.79 -18.61
N THR A 176 27.70 1.75 -18.18
CA THR A 176 27.57 0.43 -18.78
C THR A 176 26.31 -0.31 -18.33
N ARG A 177 25.88 -0.09 -17.07
CA ARG A 177 24.69 -0.71 -16.46
C ARG A 177 24.17 0.19 -15.33
N PRO A 178 23.25 1.13 -15.60
CA PRO A 178 22.66 1.94 -14.55
C PRO A 178 21.96 1.02 -13.54
N THR A 179 22.55 0.91 -12.35
CA THR A 179 21.95 0.23 -11.20
C THR A 179 21.39 1.29 -10.28
N TYR A 180 20.24 0.99 -9.69
CA TYR A 180 19.68 1.82 -8.65
C TYR A 180 20.45 1.57 -7.35
N ARG A 181 21.06 2.61 -6.80
CA ARG A 181 21.53 2.64 -5.41
C ARG A 181 20.34 2.59 -4.46
N LEU A 182 19.22 3.19 -4.84
CA LEU A 182 17.94 3.09 -4.17
C LEU A 182 16.84 3.12 -5.23
N ARG A 183 15.92 2.16 -5.21
CA ARG A 183 14.82 2.05 -6.17
C ARG A 183 13.50 2.24 -5.43
N VAL A 184 12.67 3.15 -5.92
CA VAL A 184 11.26 3.29 -5.57
C VAL A 184 10.45 2.76 -6.74
N TYR A 185 9.74 1.69 -6.47
CA TYR A 185 8.79 1.06 -7.37
C TYR A 185 7.40 1.62 -7.10
N THR A 186 6.66 2.00 -8.14
CA THR A 186 5.30 2.52 -8.00
C THR A 186 4.38 1.86 -9.04
N GLU A 187 3.22 1.40 -8.58
CA GLU A 187 2.12 0.93 -9.43
C GLU A 187 0.90 1.82 -9.24
N PHE A 188 0.19 2.11 -10.32
CA PHE A 188 -1.07 2.84 -10.35
C PHE A 188 -2.12 1.94 -10.98
N HIS A 189 -3.14 1.54 -10.24
CA HIS A 189 -4.19 0.65 -10.72
C HIS A 189 -5.47 1.41 -11.00
N GLU A 190 -6.00 1.28 -12.21
CA GLU A 190 -7.27 1.90 -12.56
C GLU A 190 -8.47 1.02 -12.25
N LEU A 191 -9.53 1.67 -11.75
CA LEU A 191 -10.89 1.18 -11.68
C LEU A 191 -11.79 2.23 -12.34
N ASP A 192 -12.65 1.80 -13.27
CA ASP A 192 -13.55 2.72 -14.01
C ASP A 192 -12.84 3.90 -14.72
N ASN A 193 -11.63 3.67 -15.26
CA ASN A 193 -10.77 4.66 -15.95
C ASN A 193 -10.20 5.76 -15.04
N ALA A 194 -10.10 5.47 -13.75
CA ALA A 194 -9.47 6.36 -12.77
C ALA A 194 -8.59 5.54 -11.83
N VAL A 195 -7.42 6.06 -11.47
CA VAL A 195 -6.51 5.42 -10.53
C VAL A 195 -7.18 5.37 -9.16
N ASP A 196 -7.46 4.16 -8.71
CA ASP A 196 -8.20 3.92 -7.47
C ASP A 196 -7.31 3.28 -6.39
N TYR A 197 -6.12 2.83 -6.81
CA TYR A 197 -5.10 2.27 -5.93
C TYR A 197 -3.69 2.61 -6.43
N ILE A 198 -2.83 3.05 -5.52
CA ILE A 198 -1.41 3.34 -5.73
C ILE A 198 -0.61 2.46 -4.76
N TYR A 199 0.31 1.66 -5.30
CA TYR A 199 1.26 0.89 -4.53
C TYR A 199 2.64 1.54 -4.67
N VAL A 200 3.35 1.74 -3.56
CA VAL A 200 4.73 2.22 -3.56
C VAL A 200 5.56 1.28 -2.73
N GLN A 201 6.69 0.84 -3.26
CA GLN A 201 7.64 0.00 -2.53
C GLN A 201 9.05 0.58 -2.65
N VAL A 202 9.76 0.57 -1.53
CA VAL A 202 11.20 0.75 -1.49
C VAL A 202 11.83 -0.43 -0.76
N ASP A 203 12.87 -0.98 -1.36
CA ASP A 203 13.73 -1.95 -0.68
C ASP A 203 14.97 -1.23 -0.17
N ARG A 204 15.37 -1.55 1.06
CA ARG A 204 16.63 -1.08 1.61
C ARG A 204 17.77 -1.71 0.82
N PRO A 205 18.75 -0.92 0.36
CA PRO A 205 19.91 -1.45 -0.33
C PRO A 205 20.71 -2.39 0.57
N ASN A 206 21.10 -3.55 0.03
CA ASN A 206 21.97 -4.51 0.73
C ASN A 206 23.41 -4.02 0.88
N SER A 207 23.84 -3.07 0.05
CA SER A 207 25.15 -2.43 0.13
C SER A 207 25.07 -1.16 0.99
N ASP A 208 26.22 -0.64 1.42
CA ASP A 208 26.27 0.65 2.13
C ASP A 208 25.85 1.83 1.23
N GLN A 209 25.98 1.65 -0.09
CA GLN A 209 25.55 2.64 -1.08
C GLN A 209 24.03 2.73 -1.11
N GLY A 210 23.48 3.93 -0.94
CA GLY A 210 22.03 4.15 -0.95
C GLY A 210 21.36 4.06 0.42
N GLN A 211 22.05 3.55 1.46
CA GLN A 211 21.45 3.47 2.81
C GLN A 211 21.17 4.84 3.41
N GLN A 212 22.07 5.81 3.21
CA GLN A 212 21.86 7.17 3.71
C GLN A 212 20.68 7.83 3.01
N GLU A 213 20.56 7.63 1.69
CA GLU A 213 19.42 8.10 0.93
C GLU A 213 18.11 7.41 1.37
N PHE A 214 18.13 6.11 1.64
CA PHE A 214 16.97 5.38 2.19
C PHE A 214 16.53 5.99 3.53
N ILE A 215 17.46 6.16 4.48
CA ILE A 215 17.17 6.73 5.80
C ILE A 215 16.61 8.15 5.65
N ARG A 216 17.32 9.03 4.93
CA ARG A 216 16.94 10.44 4.76
C ARG A 216 15.57 10.60 4.09
N ASP A 217 15.33 9.87 3.00
CA ASP A 217 14.14 10.09 2.17
C ASP A 217 12.88 9.45 2.75
N TRP A 218 13.03 8.41 3.58
CA TRP A 218 11.93 7.68 4.20
C TRP A 218 11.76 7.94 5.70
N GLU A 219 12.60 8.77 6.33
CA GLU A 219 12.50 9.16 7.75
C GLU A 219 11.09 9.63 8.14
N LYS A 220 10.45 10.44 7.29
CA LYS A 220 9.08 10.96 7.52
C LYS A 220 8.00 9.88 7.41
N HIS A 221 8.32 8.76 6.78
CA HIS A 221 7.44 7.60 6.65
C HIS A 221 7.77 6.50 7.66
N TYR A 222 8.79 6.70 8.48
CA TYR A 222 9.17 5.76 9.52
C TYR A 222 8.14 5.68 10.65
N LEU A 223 8.09 4.55 11.37
CA LEU A 223 7.00 4.20 12.28
C LEU A 223 6.60 5.33 13.24
N SER A 224 7.54 5.87 14.01
CA SER A 224 7.26 6.93 14.98
C SER A 224 6.80 8.23 14.32
N SER A 225 7.52 8.71 13.30
CA SER A 225 7.15 9.87 12.49
C SER A 225 5.75 9.72 11.87
N PHE A 226 5.43 8.52 11.41
CA PHE A 226 4.17 8.21 10.76
C PHE A 226 3.01 8.22 11.77
N LEU A 227 3.18 7.57 12.93
CA LEU A 227 2.20 7.57 14.01
C LEU A 227 1.95 8.97 14.57
N GLN A 228 2.99 9.79 14.71
CA GLN A 228 2.84 11.19 15.12
C GLN A 228 2.05 12.02 14.11
N ARG A 229 2.27 11.77 12.82
CA ARG A 229 1.63 12.54 11.75
C ARG A 229 0.19 12.13 11.48
N TYR A 230 -0.09 10.82 11.42
CA TYR A 230 -1.38 10.29 11.02
C TYR A 230 -2.26 9.83 12.19
N GLY A 231 -1.71 9.79 13.40
CA GLY A 231 -2.40 9.39 14.61
C GLY A 231 -2.42 7.87 14.80
N LYS A 232 -3.34 7.41 15.65
CA LYS A 232 -3.52 5.97 15.91
C LYS A 232 -4.14 5.27 14.68
N PRO A 233 -3.56 4.17 14.18
CA PRO A 233 -4.17 3.40 13.10
C PRO A 233 -5.46 2.72 13.56
N THR A 234 -6.34 2.37 12.61
CA THR A 234 -7.56 1.60 12.88
C THR A 234 -7.23 0.17 13.28
N GLN A 235 -6.18 -0.41 12.69
CA GLN A 235 -5.73 -1.76 12.96
C GLN A 235 -4.22 -1.87 12.70
N VAL A 236 -3.56 -2.74 13.46
CA VAL A 236 -2.17 -3.13 13.22
C VAL A 236 -2.14 -4.63 12.96
N TYR A 237 -1.61 -5.00 11.80
CA TYR A 237 -1.34 -6.39 11.46
C TYR A 237 0.11 -6.72 11.75
N PHE A 238 0.33 -7.94 12.23
CA PHE A 238 1.65 -8.46 12.51
C PHE A 238 1.81 -9.78 11.78
N ARG A 239 2.90 -9.94 11.04
CA ARG A 239 3.16 -11.19 10.31
C ARG A 239 4.61 -11.59 10.44
N HIS A 240 4.84 -12.86 10.78
CA HIS A 240 6.10 -13.52 10.53
C HIS A 240 6.15 -13.96 9.05
N ARG A 241 7.12 -13.44 8.27
CA ARG A 241 7.39 -13.90 6.91
C ARG A 241 8.21 -15.18 7.01
N SER A 242 7.74 -16.23 6.32
CA SER A 242 8.39 -17.54 6.29
C SER A 242 9.89 -17.40 6.06
N ILE A 243 10.64 -18.10 6.89
CA ILE A 243 12.07 -18.27 6.76
C ILE A 243 12.30 -19.12 5.50
N ALA A 244 12.87 -18.53 4.44
CA ALA A 244 13.19 -19.28 3.22
C ALA A 244 14.33 -20.28 3.45
N ASP A 245 15.25 -19.96 4.38
CA ASP A 245 16.38 -20.78 4.81
C ASP A 245 16.58 -20.60 6.32
N VAL A 246 16.72 -21.69 7.08
CA VAL A 246 16.89 -21.68 8.56
C VAL A 246 18.04 -20.76 9.01
N MET A 247 19.01 -20.51 8.12
CA MET A 247 20.14 -19.62 8.38
C MET A 247 19.82 -18.13 8.23
N ASP A 248 18.72 -17.78 7.56
CA ASP A 248 18.32 -16.39 7.41
C ASP A 248 17.72 -15.83 8.71
N PRO A 249 17.98 -14.55 9.00
CA PRO A 249 17.33 -13.88 10.12
C PRO A 249 15.81 -13.90 9.94
N PRO A 250 15.03 -14.00 11.03
CA PRO A 250 13.59 -14.01 10.94
C PRO A 250 13.11 -12.68 10.37
N GLN A 251 12.13 -12.74 9.46
CA GLN A 251 11.58 -11.55 8.82
C GLN A 251 10.18 -11.30 9.34
N PHE A 252 9.91 -10.05 9.66
CA PHE A 252 8.62 -9.62 10.17
C PHE A 252 8.03 -8.56 9.26
N SER A 253 6.70 -8.45 9.27
CA SER A 253 5.97 -7.38 8.62
C SER A 253 4.99 -6.78 9.62
N VAL A 254 5.06 -5.46 9.81
CA VAL A 254 4.12 -4.70 10.64
C VAL A 254 3.38 -3.74 9.72
N SER A 255 2.07 -3.91 9.61
CA SER A 255 1.23 -3.10 8.73
C SER A 255 0.24 -2.26 9.54
N LEU A 256 0.21 -0.95 9.27
CA LEU A 256 -0.67 0.01 9.94
C LEU A 256 -1.77 0.41 8.97
N LEU A 257 -3.02 0.05 9.29
CA LEU A 257 -4.18 0.36 8.46
C LEU A 257 -4.89 1.62 8.97
N TYR A 258 -5.05 2.61 8.08
CA TYR A 258 -5.86 3.81 8.28
C TYR A 258 -7.05 3.78 7.31
N ARG A 259 -8.05 2.95 7.64
CA ARG A 259 -9.16 2.63 6.72
C ARG A 259 -9.86 3.88 6.19
N GLU A 260 -10.22 4.81 7.06
CA GLU A 260 -10.93 6.04 6.70
C GLU A 260 -10.09 7.02 5.87
N LYS A 261 -8.76 6.88 5.91
CA LYS A 261 -7.82 7.71 5.13
C LYS A 261 -7.41 7.08 3.81
N GLY A 262 -7.80 5.84 3.55
CA GLY A 262 -7.43 5.17 2.30
C GLY A 262 -5.95 4.82 2.24
N LEU A 263 -5.37 4.39 3.36
CA LEU A 263 -3.92 4.27 3.50
C LEU A 263 -3.54 3.07 4.36
N THR A 264 -2.57 2.29 3.88
CA THR A 264 -1.81 1.31 4.66
C THR A 264 -0.32 1.57 4.46
N ILE A 265 0.46 1.45 5.53
CA ILE A 265 1.93 1.40 5.47
C ILE A 265 2.41 0.09 6.08
N THR A 266 3.31 -0.61 5.38
CA THR A 266 3.90 -1.86 5.85
C THR A 266 5.41 -1.71 5.98
N TYR A 267 5.93 -2.10 7.13
CA TYR A 267 7.36 -2.18 7.39
C TYR A 267 7.80 -3.63 7.36
N HIS A 268 8.74 -3.96 6.47
CA HIS A 268 9.44 -5.24 6.50
C HIS A 268 10.68 -5.10 7.34
N ILE A 269 10.80 -5.92 8.37
CA ILE A 269 11.80 -5.71 9.42
C ILE A 269 12.55 -7.01 9.64
N LYS A 270 13.87 -6.89 9.72
CA LYS A 270 14.75 -7.98 10.05
C LYS A 270 14.83 -8.12 11.58
N GLY A 271 14.48 -9.30 12.09
CA GLY A 271 14.72 -9.65 13.49
C GLY A 271 16.10 -10.28 13.69
N VAL A 272 16.39 -10.60 14.94
CA VAL A 272 17.61 -11.27 15.37
C VAL A 272 17.23 -12.46 16.24
N TRP A 273 17.70 -13.66 15.91
CA TRP A 273 17.52 -14.83 16.78
C TRP A 273 18.15 -14.58 18.15
N LEU A 274 17.38 -14.77 19.22
CA LEU A 274 17.89 -14.74 20.60
C LEU A 274 18.50 -16.09 20.97
N ASP A 275 17.82 -17.16 20.57
CA ASP A 275 18.22 -18.55 20.75
C ASP A 275 17.55 -19.38 19.65
N ASP A 276 18.38 -19.94 18.77
CA ASP A 276 17.98 -20.73 17.61
C ASP A 276 17.23 -22.02 17.98
N GLN A 277 17.44 -22.55 19.19
CA GLN A 277 16.75 -23.74 19.69
C GLN A 277 15.38 -23.42 20.27
N SER A 278 15.21 -22.21 20.81
CA SER A 278 13.97 -21.78 21.46
C SER A 278 12.92 -21.26 20.48
N GLY A 279 13.30 -20.94 19.24
CA GLY A 279 12.43 -20.23 18.30
C GLY A 279 12.18 -18.76 18.69
N MET A 280 12.89 -18.20 19.68
CA MET A 280 12.71 -16.81 20.11
C MET A 280 13.54 -15.85 19.24
N ALA A 281 12.87 -14.82 18.74
CA ALA A 281 13.46 -13.73 17.99
C ALA A 281 13.28 -12.39 18.71
N LYS A 282 14.25 -11.50 18.54
CA LYS A 282 14.18 -10.09 18.93
C LYS A 282 13.82 -9.26 17.71
N LEU A 283 12.75 -8.47 17.83
CA LEU A 283 12.28 -7.55 16.80
C LEU A 283 12.41 -6.11 17.28
N CYS A 284 13.24 -5.32 16.62
CA CYS A 284 13.38 -3.90 16.89
C CYS A 284 12.71 -3.11 15.76
N LEU A 285 11.71 -2.30 16.10
CA LEU A 285 11.00 -1.44 15.15
C LEU A 285 11.75 -0.11 15.00
N ASP A 286 13.02 -0.17 14.58
CA ASP A 286 13.85 0.99 14.21
C ASP A 286 14.21 0.99 12.70
N MET A 287 14.64 2.15 12.20
CA MET A 287 14.93 2.34 10.77
C MET A 287 16.16 1.53 10.32
N GLU A 288 17.07 1.20 11.24
CA GLU A 288 18.25 0.37 10.96
C GLU A 288 17.89 -1.12 10.82
N ASN A 289 16.69 -1.54 11.21
CA ASN A 289 16.20 -2.90 11.00
C ASN A 289 15.17 -3.02 9.87
N ALA A 290 14.65 -1.89 9.37
CA ALA A 290 13.80 -1.87 8.19
C ALA A 290 14.56 -2.38 6.95
N GLN A 291 13.96 -3.35 6.25
CA GLN A 291 14.42 -3.95 5.00
C GLN A 291 13.65 -3.45 3.80
N ALA A 292 12.38 -3.07 3.99
CA ALA A 292 11.57 -2.45 2.97
C ALA A 292 10.41 -1.68 3.62
N ILE A 293 9.90 -0.69 2.89
CA ILE A 293 8.70 0.05 3.26
C ILE A 293 7.76 0.00 2.06
N GLU A 294 6.53 -0.42 2.31
CA GLU A 294 5.46 -0.46 1.32
C GLU A 294 4.36 0.53 1.74
N LEU A 295 3.93 1.39 0.81
CA LEU A 295 2.72 2.20 0.94
C LEU A 295 1.65 1.66 0.01
N SER A 296 0.43 1.68 0.49
CA SER A 296 -0.76 1.29 -0.24
C SER A 296 -1.80 2.38 -0.05
N LEU A 297 -2.07 3.14 -1.10
CA LEU A 297 -2.97 4.29 -1.12
C LEU A 297 -4.19 3.90 -1.94
N PHE A 298 -5.38 3.96 -1.39
CA PHE A 298 -6.60 3.46 -2.04
C PHE A 298 -7.78 4.37 -1.77
N ASN A 299 -8.76 4.34 -2.67
CA ASN A 299 -10.02 5.02 -2.41
C ASN A 299 -10.76 4.33 -1.25
N PRO A 300 -11.06 5.04 -0.14
CA PRO A 300 -11.73 4.45 1.03
C PRO A 300 -13.08 3.80 0.70
N ASP A 301 -13.80 4.34 -0.29
CA ASP A 301 -15.11 3.82 -0.71
C ASP A 301 -14.99 2.43 -1.37
N ASN A 302 -13.80 2.10 -1.88
CA ASN A 302 -13.48 0.83 -2.52
C ASN A 302 -12.63 -0.08 -1.62
N PHE A 303 -12.69 0.11 -0.29
CA PHE A 303 -11.96 -0.74 0.65
C PHE A 303 -12.31 -2.23 0.49
N ASP A 304 -13.53 -2.60 0.11
CA ASP A 304 -13.85 -4.03 -0.08
C ASP A 304 -13.17 -4.63 -1.33
N ILE A 305 -12.75 -3.78 -2.27
CA ILE A 305 -11.99 -4.15 -3.46
C ILE A 305 -10.50 -4.22 -3.15
N TRP A 306 -9.95 -3.29 -2.38
CA TRP A 306 -8.51 -3.22 -2.15
C TRP A 306 -8.07 -3.81 -0.80
N GLY A 307 -8.97 -3.88 0.16
CA GLY A 307 -8.75 -4.27 1.55
C GLY A 307 -8.12 -5.65 1.70
N TYR A 308 -8.43 -6.56 0.77
CA TYR A 308 -7.84 -7.89 0.74
C TYR A 308 -6.32 -7.85 0.53
N GLN A 309 -5.78 -6.79 -0.10
CA GLN A 309 -4.34 -6.66 -0.35
C GLN A 309 -3.58 -6.24 0.91
N PHE A 310 -4.28 -5.67 1.89
CA PHE A 310 -3.70 -5.10 3.10
C PHE A 310 -3.74 -6.07 4.28
N ALA A 311 -4.78 -6.90 4.34
CA ALA A 311 -4.75 -8.07 5.20
C ALA A 311 -3.74 -9.06 4.60
N PRO A 312 -2.76 -9.56 5.37
CA PRO A 312 -1.83 -10.58 4.89
C PRO A 312 -2.65 -11.73 4.33
N TYR A 313 -2.60 -11.91 3.01
CA TYR A 313 -3.59 -12.68 2.28
C TYR A 313 -3.74 -14.08 2.86
N HIS A 314 -4.97 -14.34 3.26
CA HIS A 314 -5.58 -15.60 3.57
C HIS A 314 -5.49 -16.54 2.34
N ASP A 315 -4.75 -17.64 2.43
CA ASP A 315 -5.44 -18.88 2.12
C ASP A 315 -6.70 -18.87 3.01
N GLU A 316 -7.88 -19.21 2.51
CA GLU A 316 -9.21 -19.12 3.18
C GLU A 316 -9.28 -19.72 4.61
N LEU A 317 -8.19 -20.28 5.10
CA LEU A 317 -7.98 -20.98 6.36
C LEU A 317 -7.38 -20.15 7.50
N TYR A 318 -6.81 -18.97 7.30
CA TYR A 318 -6.04 -18.28 8.36
C TYR A 318 -6.55 -16.89 8.69
N GLU A 319 -7.12 -16.68 9.88
CA GLU A 319 -7.52 -15.37 10.40
C GLU A 319 -6.39 -14.32 10.31
N PRO A 320 -6.70 -13.04 10.05
CA PRO A 320 -5.67 -12.03 9.89
C PRO A 320 -4.95 -11.86 11.22
N LEU A 321 -3.64 -12.05 11.21
CA LEU A 321 -2.80 -11.96 12.40
C LEU A 321 -2.69 -10.50 12.85
N THR A 322 -3.44 -10.15 13.89
CA THR A 322 -3.44 -8.81 14.47
C THR A 322 -2.33 -8.68 15.50
N TRP A 323 -1.82 -7.47 15.68
CA TRP A 323 -0.85 -7.17 16.71
C TRP A 323 -1.31 -7.61 18.11
N GLU A 324 -2.58 -7.38 18.44
CA GLU A 324 -3.12 -7.70 19.76
C GLU A 324 -3.14 -9.20 20.02
N THR A 325 -3.38 -10.01 18.99
CA THR A 325 -3.38 -11.47 19.09
C THR A 325 -1.97 -12.03 19.14
N GLU A 326 -1.08 -11.55 18.27
CA GLU A 326 0.27 -12.10 18.10
C GLU A 326 1.26 -11.63 19.19
N VAL A 327 1.15 -10.36 19.59
CA VAL A 327 2.08 -9.73 20.55
C VAL A 327 1.46 -9.64 21.95
N GLY A 328 0.14 -9.76 22.07
CA GLY A 328 -0.55 -9.73 23.37
C GLY A 328 -0.63 -8.32 24.00
N THR A 329 -0.43 -7.26 23.21
CA THR A 329 -0.56 -5.87 23.67
C THR A 329 -1.65 -5.15 22.90
N THR A 330 -2.37 -4.24 23.55
CA THR A 330 -3.50 -3.54 22.91
C THR A 330 -3.03 -2.56 21.84
N LEU A 331 -3.93 -2.20 20.92
CA LEU A 331 -3.67 -1.17 19.92
C LEU A 331 -3.28 0.19 20.54
N ASP A 332 -3.88 0.55 21.68
CA ASP A 332 -3.51 1.76 22.41
C ASP A 332 -2.08 1.67 22.97
N ALA A 333 -1.71 0.53 23.55
CA ALA A 333 -0.35 0.31 24.04
C ALA A 333 0.67 0.36 22.88
N PHE A 334 0.36 -0.23 21.73
CA PHE A 334 1.19 -0.11 20.52
C PHE A 334 1.40 1.36 20.14
N TYR A 335 0.30 2.13 20.03
CA TYR A 335 0.37 3.53 19.63
C TYR A 335 1.22 4.36 20.59
N GLU A 336 0.94 4.26 21.90
CA GLU A 336 1.65 5.00 22.94
C GLU A 336 3.14 4.64 23.00
N THR A 337 3.47 3.38 22.77
CA THR A 337 4.85 2.89 22.75
C THR A 337 5.62 3.45 21.57
N TYR A 338 5.11 3.29 20.36
CA TYR A 338 5.87 3.52 19.12
C TYR A 338 5.70 4.91 18.52
N GLN A 339 4.75 5.73 19.00
CA GLN A 339 4.71 7.14 18.62
C GLN A 339 5.90 7.94 19.16
N ASN A 340 6.56 7.44 20.22
CA ASN A 340 7.75 8.08 20.78
C ASN A 340 9.03 7.60 20.07
N PRO A 341 9.77 8.47 19.36
CA PRO A 341 10.99 8.09 18.65
C PRO A 341 12.15 7.72 19.60
N GLU A 342 12.09 8.11 20.87
CA GLU A 342 13.07 7.71 21.89
C GLU A 342 12.83 6.28 22.39
N ASN A 343 11.65 5.72 22.12
CA ASN A 343 11.34 4.36 22.50
C ASN A 343 11.92 3.38 21.46
N LEU A 344 13.07 2.82 21.80
CA LEU A 344 13.78 1.81 21.00
C LEU A 344 13.57 0.40 21.58
N ASP A 345 12.49 0.18 22.34
CA ASP A 345 12.23 -1.10 22.95
C ASP A 345 11.94 -2.15 21.88
N CYS A 346 12.76 -3.19 21.88
CA CYS A 346 12.59 -4.34 21.02
C CYS A 346 11.72 -5.39 21.70
N LEU A 347 10.93 -6.09 20.91
CA LEU A 347 10.07 -7.18 21.37
C LEU A 347 10.80 -8.52 21.29
N SER A 348 10.47 -9.41 22.22
CA SER A 348 10.84 -10.82 22.13
C SER A 348 9.62 -11.59 21.66
N ILE A 349 9.73 -12.30 20.54
CA ILE A 349 8.64 -12.98 19.85
C ILE A 349 8.99 -14.45 19.71
N GLY A 350 8.11 -15.34 20.16
CA GLY A 350 8.23 -16.78 19.92
C GLY A 350 7.73 -17.12 18.52
N LEU A 351 8.50 -17.92 17.80
CA LEU A 351 8.14 -18.45 16.49
C LEU A 351 7.86 -19.94 16.64
N ASP A 352 6.57 -20.28 16.73
CA ASP A 352 6.07 -21.66 16.87
C ASP A 352 5.94 -22.40 15.52
#